data_AF-A0A2M9K757-F1
#
_entry.id   AF-A0A2M9K757-F1
#
_cell.length_a   1.000
_cell.length_b   1.000
_cell.length_c   1.000
_cell.angle_alpha   90.00
_cell.angle_beta   90.00
_cell.angle_gamma   90.00
#
_symmetry.space_group_name_H-M   'P 1'
#
loop_
_entity.id
_entity.type
_entity.pdbx_description
1 polymer ?
#
loop_
_entity_poly.entity_id
_entity_poly.type
_entity_poly.pdbx_seq_one_letter_code
_entity_poly.pdbx_strand_id
1 'polypeptide(L)'
;MPAVYARRLGVLASAAALASLTSLVNAPAAQAAPPAPISASAARAYLATVTPTTEGSTSGYSRTLFPHWSTVSGACNTRETVLKRDGKNVVQDSSCAAVSGSWYSEYDDATWTVATDLDIDHVVPLAEAWRSGANSWTTAKRQQFANDLTRPQLIAVTDNVNQAKGDQDPGTWLPSRTAYRCTYARMWVEVKQYYALSMDSREKTALTGVLNGC
;
A
#
# COMPACT_ATOMS: atom_id res chain seq x y z
N MET A 1 30.66 -64.30 -40.56
CA MET A 1 30.98 -63.07 -39.82
C MET A 1 30.21 -63.09 -38.50
N PRO A 2 30.83 -62.67 -37.40
CA PRO A 2 30.75 -63.33 -36.11
C PRO A 2 29.69 -62.76 -35.16
N ALA A 3 29.36 -63.56 -34.14
CA ALA A 3 29.12 -63.23 -32.73
C ALA A 3 28.21 -62.03 -32.39
N VAL A 4 27.36 -62.09 -31.36
CA VAL A 4 27.78 -62.20 -29.97
C VAL A 4 26.56 -62.59 -29.12
N TYR A 5 26.74 -63.63 -28.30
CA TYR A 5 25.95 -63.92 -27.12
C TYR A 5 26.29 -62.91 -26.02
N ALA A 6 25.29 -62.31 -25.37
CA ALA A 6 25.48 -61.73 -24.05
C ALA A 6 24.25 -61.96 -23.16
N ARG A 7 24.41 -62.89 -22.22
CA ARG A 7 23.59 -63.06 -21.01
C ARG A 7 23.72 -61.81 -20.12
N ARG A 8 22.66 -61.49 -19.38
CA ARG A 8 22.59 -61.18 -17.92
C ARG A 8 21.17 -60.69 -17.59
N LEU A 9 20.41 -61.42 -16.78
CA LEU A 9 20.31 -61.30 -15.31
C LEU A 9 19.76 -59.94 -14.87
N GLY A 10 18.65 -59.95 -14.12
CA GLY A 10 18.32 -58.85 -13.22
C GLY A 10 16.84 -58.56 -13.08
N VAL A 11 16.20 -59.26 -12.14
CA VAL A 11 14.98 -58.84 -11.44
C VAL A 11 15.13 -57.39 -10.97
N LEU A 12 14.04 -56.61 -10.99
CA LEU A 12 13.55 -55.82 -9.84
C LEU A 12 12.26 -55.09 -10.23
N ALA A 13 11.16 -55.55 -9.66
CA ALA A 13 9.95 -54.75 -9.51
C ALA A 13 10.31 -53.46 -8.76
N SER A 14 9.86 -52.31 -9.26
CA SER A 14 9.85 -51.06 -8.51
C SER A 14 8.46 -50.45 -8.63
N ALA A 15 7.59 -50.87 -7.71
CA ALA A 15 6.41 -50.13 -7.33
C ALA A 15 6.83 -49.14 -6.22
N ALA A 16 6.84 -47.85 -6.53
CA ALA A 16 6.86 -46.67 -5.64
C ALA A 16 7.36 -45.46 -6.47
N ALA A 17 6.79 -44.27 -6.47
CA ALA A 17 5.78 -43.66 -5.62
C ALA A 17 5.04 -42.59 -6.45
N LEU A 18 3.71 -42.61 -6.43
CA LEU A 18 2.89 -41.46 -6.83
C LEU A 18 2.83 -40.53 -5.61
N ALA A 19 3.78 -39.61 -5.48
CA ALA A 19 3.82 -38.64 -4.39
C ALA A 19 3.79 -37.21 -4.94
N SER A 20 2.59 -36.64 -4.91
CA SER A 20 2.31 -35.26 -4.48
C SER A 20 3.06 -34.12 -5.17
N LEU A 21 2.56 -33.67 -6.32
CA LEU A 21 2.79 -32.32 -6.85
C LEU A 21 1.45 -31.57 -6.90
N THR A 22 0.90 -31.24 -5.73
CA THR A 22 -0.21 -30.29 -5.59
C THR A 22 0.17 -29.15 -4.65
N SER A 23 1.31 -28.52 -4.91
CA SER A 23 1.56 -27.15 -4.46
C SER A 23 1.19 -26.21 -5.60
N LEU A 24 -0.10 -26.18 -5.95
CA LEU A 24 -0.63 -25.09 -6.77
C LEU A 24 -0.66 -23.86 -5.88
N VAL A 25 0.36 -23.01 -6.08
CA VAL A 25 0.41 -21.58 -5.84
C VAL A 25 -0.99 -20.96 -5.59
N ASN A 26 -1.34 -20.78 -4.31
CA ASN A 26 -2.31 -19.77 -3.90
C ASN A 26 -1.65 -18.39 -4.03
N ALA A 27 -1.39 -17.97 -5.28
CA ALA A 27 -1.09 -16.57 -5.52
C ALA A 27 -2.40 -15.79 -5.32
N PRO A 28 -2.44 -14.77 -4.46
CA PRO A 28 -3.62 -13.91 -4.36
C PRO A 28 -3.94 -13.35 -5.74
N ALA A 29 -5.22 -13.35 -6.11
CA ALA A 29 -5.65 -12.71 -7.34
C ALA A 29 -5.17 -11.26 -7.34
N ALA A 30 -4.62 -10.80 -8.47
CA ALA A 30 -4.22 -9.41 -8.61
C ALA A 30 -5.45 -8.51 -8.33
N GLN A 31 -5.41 -7.78 -7.23
CA GLN A 31 -6.49 -6.90 -6.79
C GLN A 31 -6.15 -5.47 -7.18
N ALA A 32 -7.17 -4.73 -7.62
CA ALA A 32 -7.06 -3.31 -7.90
C ALA A 32 -7.01 -2.53 -6.56
N ALA A 33 -5.88 -2.60 -5.87
CA ALA A 33 -5.71 -2.10 -4.52
C ALA A 33 -4.23 -1.84 -4.16
N PRO A 34 -3.96 -1.03 -3.12
CA PRO A 34 -2.63 -0.90 -2.53
C PRO A 34 -2.07 -2.23 -2.01
N PRO A 35 -0.75 -2.30 -1.71
CA PRO A 35 -0.16 -3.43 -1.00
C PRO A 35 -0.98 -3.78 0.25
N ALA A 36 -1.20 -5.09 0.48
CA ALA A 36 -1.96 -5.53 1.64
C ALA A 36 -1.26 -5.11 2.94
N PRO A 37 -1.94 -4.40 3.87
CA PRO A 37 -1.30 -3.92 5.07
C PRO A 37 -1.00 -5.05 6.07
N ILE A 38 -0.09 -4.82 7.02
CA ILE A 38 0.16 -5.70 8.18
C ILE A 38 -1.11 -6.17 8.86
N SER A 39 -1.11 -7.31 9.55
CA SER A 39 -2.31 -7.82 10.26
C SER A 39 -2.80 -6.84 11.33
N ALA A 40 -4.09 -6.91 11.68
CA ALA A 40 -4.64 -6.11 12.78
C ALA A 40 -3.94 -6.41 14.13
N SER A 41 -3.55 -7.67 14.37
CA SER A 41 -2.78 -8.05 15.55
C SER A 41 -1.40 -7.40 15.59
N ALA A 42 -0.69 -7.34 14.46
CA ALA A 42 0.61 -6.66 14.36
C ALA A 42 0.47 -5.15 14.56
N ALA A 43 -0.55 -4.53 13.96
CA ALA A 43 -0.83 -3.11 14.14
C ALA A 43 -1.12 -2.76 15.62
N ARG A 44 -1.96 -3.56 16.30
CA ARG A 44 -2.23 -3.39 17.74
C ARG A 44 -0.97 -3.58 18.59
N ALA A 45 -0.15 -4.57 18.27
CA ALA A 45 1.11 -4.82 18.98
C ALA A 45 2.07 -3.63 18.85
N TYR A 46 2.21 -3.05 17.66
CA TYR A 46 3.00 -1.83 17.48
C TYR A 46 2.43 -0.66 18.28
N LEU A 47 1.12 -0.39 18.17
CA LEU A 47 0.48 0.71 18.92
C LEU A 47 0.68 0.60 20.44
N ALA A 48 0.72 -0.61 21.00
CA ALA A 48 1.01 -0.83 22.42
C ALA A 48 2.41 -0.32 22.83
N THR A 49 3.36 -0.29 21.90
CA THR A 49 4.73 0.22 22.13
C THR A 49 4.87 1.73 21.93
N VAL A 50 3.90 2.38 21.25
CA VAL A 50 3.96 3.81 20.93
C VAL A 50 3.71 4.65 22.18
N THR A 51 4.68 5.45 22.59
CA THR A 51 4.45 6.56 23.53
C THR A 51 3.93 7.77 22.74
N PRO A 52 2.71 8.27 23.03
CA PRO A 52 2.17 9.41 22.29
C PRO A 52 3.00 10.68 22.48
N THR A 53 3.12 11.45 21.40
CA THR A 53 3.81 12.74 21.39
C THR A 53 2.89 13.77 20.73
N THR A 54 2.79 14.97 21.29
CA THR A 54 2.05 16.07 20.66
C THR A 54 2.58 16.31 19.25
N GLU A 55 1.67 16.54 18.29
CA GLU A 55 2.06 16.95 16.94
C GLU A 55 2.98 18.19 16.96
N GLY A 56 3.99 18.17 16.10
CA GLY A 56 4.87 19.31 15.88
C GLY A 56 4.19 20.46 15.13
N SER A 57 4.90 21.59 15.00
CA SER A 57 4.44 22.75 14.23
C SER A 57 4.48 22.49 12.72
N THR A 58 3.60 23.15 11.97
CA THR A 58 3.65 23.26 10.50
C THR A 58 4.67 24.29 10.00
N SER A 59 5.35 25.00 10.90
CA SER A 59 6.40 25.96 10.54
C SER A 59 7.45 25.33 9.62
N GLY A 60 7.76 26.01 8.52
CA GLY A 60 8.73 25.55 7.52
C GLY A 60 8.22 24.44 6.59
N TYR A 61 7.00 23.93 6.80
CA TYR A 61 6.40 22.98 5.87
C TYR A 61 6.20 23.63 4.50
N SER A 62 6.62 22.91 3.47
CA SER A 62 6.20 23.12 2.10
C SER A 62 6.08 21.77 1.42
N ARG A 63 5.03 21.57 0.63
CA ARG A 63 4.83 20.35 -0.15
C ARG A 63 6.00 20.08 -1.10
N THR A 64 6.70 21.13 -1.57
CA THR A 64 7.88 21.01 -2.44
C THR A 64 9.08 20.35 -1.77
N LEU A 65 9.12 20.29 -0.43
CA LEU A 65 10.16 19.57 0.32
C LEU A 65 10.00 18.05 0.26
N PHE A 66 8.89 17.56 -0.27
CA PHE A 66 8.61 16.16 -0.57
C PHE A 66 8.54 15.99 -2.08
N PRO A 67 9.66 15.88 -2.82
CA PRO A 67 9.60 15.62 -4.26
C PRO A 67 8.74 14.39 -4.55
N HIS A 68 7.67 14.54 -5.34
CA HIS A 68 6.75 13.46 -5.66
C HIS A 68 6.34 13.45 -7.13
N TRP A 69 5.88 12.25 -7.50
CA TRP A 69 5.73 11.72 -8.84
C TRP A 69 7.07 11.49 -9.54
N SER A 70 7.98 10.82 -8.82
CA SER A 70 9.23 10.31 -9.39
C SER A 70 8.93 9.28 -10.49
N THR A 71 9.79 9.22 -11.52
CA THR A 71 9.73 8.16 -12.53
C THR A 71 9.99 6.80 -11.88
N VAL A 72 9.09 5.85 -12.09
CA VAL A 72 9.22 4.46 -11.64
C VAL A 72 9.87 3.61 -12.73
N SER A 73 9.33 3.69 -13.95
CA SER A 73 9.87 2.99 -15.12
C SER A 73 9.38 3.65 -16.41
N GLY A 74 10.26 3.80 -17.40
CA GLY A 74 9.92 4.44 -18.67
C GLY A 74 9.32 5.84 -18.47
N ALA A 75 8.16 6.10 -19.07
CA ALA A 75 7.40 7.34 -18.90
C ALA A 75 6.51 7.34 -17.64
N CYS A 76 6.36 6.21 -16.96
CA CYS A 76 5.45 6.07 -15.83
C CYS A 76 6.05 6.64 -14.56
N ASN A 77 5.44 7.70 -14.05
CA ASN A 77 5.72 8.18 -12.70
C ASN A 77 4.93 7.39 -11.65
N THR A 78 5.19 7.70 -10.37
CA THR A 78 4.48 7.08 -9.24
C THR A 78 2.96 7.23 -9.34
N ARG A 79 2.45 8.41 -9.75
CA ARG A 79 0.99 8.66 -9.87
C ARG A 79 0.35 7.69 -10.86
N GLU A 80 0.90 7.61 -12.06
CA GLU A 80 0.38 6.75 -13.11
C GLU A 80 0.55 5.27 -12.76
N THR A 81 1.59 4.93 -12.01
CA THR A 81 1.78 3.58 -11.48
C THR A 81 0.67 3.21 -10.48
N VAL A 82 0.28 4.13 -9.60
CA VAL A 82 -0.84 3.91 -8.67
C VAL A 82 -2.17 3.82 -9.40
N LEU A 83 -2.45 4.70 -10.36
CA LEU A 83 -3.67 4.61 -11.16
C LEU A 83 -3.79 3.27 -11.90
N LYS A 84 -2.69 2.78 -12.48
CA LYS A 84 -2.66 1.46 -13.12
C LYS A 84 -2.89 0.32 -12.13
N ARG A 85 -2.33 0.42 -10.92
CA ARG A 85 -2.45 -0.59 -9.85
C ARG A 85 -3.86 -0.65 -9.26
N ASP A 86 -4.46 0.49 -8.96
CA ASP A 86 -5.73 0.58 -8.22
C ASP A 86 -6.97 0.60 -9.12
N GLY A 87 -6.77 0.65 -10.43
CA GLY A 87 -7.86 0.61 -11.41
C GLY A 87 -8.06 -0.76 -12.05
N LYS A 88 -9.27 -0.98 -12.57
CA LYS A 88 -9.64 -2.11 -13.42
C LYS A 88 -9.63 -1.70 -14.88
N ASN A 89 -9.14 -2.59 -15.75
CA ASN A 89 -9.09 -2.39 -17.21
C ASN A 89 -8.41 -1.07 -17.63
N VAL A 90 -7.43 -0.61 -16.86
CA VAL A 90 -6.77 0.68 -17.12
C VAL A 90 -5.95 0.59 -18.41
N VAL A 91 -6.17 1.51 -19.33
CA VAL A 91 -5.33 1.70 -20.52
C VAL A 91 -4.49 2.95 -20.32
N GLN A 92 -3.19 2.84 -20.56
CA GLN A 92 -2.25 3.95 -20.53
C GLN A 92 -1.75 4.24 -21.94
N ASP A 93 -1.56 5.52 -22.26
CA ASP A 93 -0.96 5.95 -23.52
C ASP A 93 0.57 5.86 -23.51
N SER A 94 1.24 6.32 -24.58
CA SER A 94 2.71 6.33 -24.69
C SER A 94 3.41 7.22 -23.67
N SER A 95 2.70 8.20 -23.10
CA SER A 95 3.16 9.07 -22.03
C SER A 95 2.86 8.47 -20.65
N CYS A 96 2.34 7.25 -20.60
CA CYS A 96 1.86 6.52 -19.43
C CYS A 96 0.65 7.15 -18.73
N ALA A 97 -0.02 8.13 -19.35
CA ALA A 97 -1.23 8.71 -18.78
C ALA A 97 -2.38 7.68 -18.86
N ALA A 98 -3.08 7.47 -17.75
CA ALA A 98 -4.29 6.65 -17.73
C ALA A 98 -5.41 7.33 -18.53
N VAL A 99 -5.71 6.81 -19.72
CA VAL A 99 -6.72 7.37 -20.65
C VAL A 99 -8.09 6.70 -20.55
N SER A 100 -8.16 5.50 -19.96
CA SER A 100 -9.43 4.84 -19.62
C SER A 100 -9.22 3.82 -18.51
N GLY A 101 -10.31 3.42 -17.87
CA GLY A 101 -10.32 2.44 -16.78
C GLY A 101 -11.54 2.64 -15.89
N SER A 102 -11.56 1.93 -14.77
CA SER A 102 -12.52 2.16 -13.69
C SER A 102 -11.81 2.05 -12.35
N TRP A 103 -12.04 3.00 -11.46
CA TRP A 103 -11.44 3.09 -10.13
C TRP A 103 -12.53 3.11 -9.08
N TYR A 104 -12.41 2.23 -8.10
CA TYR A 104 -13.30 2.20 -6.96
C TYR A 104 -12.60 2.89 -5.78
N SER A 105 -13.19 3.95 -5.25
CA SER A 105 -12.64 4.64 -4.08
C SER A 105 -13.14 3.96 -2.80
N GLU A 106 -12.20 3.34 -2.11
CA GLU A 106 -12.45 2.68 -0.83
C GLU A 106 -12.84 3.66 0.30
N TYR A 107 -12.72 4.97 0.08
CA TYR A 107 -13.04 5.97 1.10
C TYR A 107 -14.54 6.30 1.17
N ASP A 108 -15.26 6.15 0.07
CA ASP A 108 -16.65 6.59 -0.10
C ASP A 108 -17.56 5.62 -0.85
N ASP A 109 -17.06 4.45 -1.29
CA ASP A 109 -17.82 3.46 -2.06
C ASP A 109 -18.23 3.96 -3.46
N ALA A 110 -17.57 5.00 -3.99
CA ALA A 110 -17.82 5.53 -5.32
C ALA A 110 -16.95 4.86 -6.39
N THR A 111 -17.45 4.82 -7.63
CA THR A 111 -16.69 4.33 -8.79
C THR A 111 -16.59 5.42 -9.85
N TRP A 112 -15.39 5.61 -10.37
CA TRP A 112 -15.05 6.62 -11.35
C TRP A 112 -14.45 5.99 -12.61
N THR A 113 -14.66 6.61 -13.77
CA THR A 113 -14.09 6.17 -15.05
C THR A 113 -13.19 7.23 -15.70
N VAL A 114 -13.10 8.41 -15.09
CA VAL A 114 -12.28 9.52 -15.55
C VAL A 114 -11.14 9.69 -14.55
N ALA A 115 -9.90 9.50 -15.00
CA ALA A 115 -8.72 9.52 -14.13
C ALA A 115 -8.45 10.85 -13.41
N THR A 116 -9.09 11.95 -13.84
CA THR A 116 -9.00 13.28 -13.22
C THR A 116 -9.96 13.47 -12.05
N ASP A 117 -10.97 12.61 -11.90
CA ASP A 117 -11.86 12.60 -10.71
C ASP A 117 -11.22 11.86 -9.53
N LEU A 118 -10.00 11.33 -9.73
CA LEU A 118 -9.21 10.62 -8.74
C LEU A 118 -7.96 11.40 -8.37
N ASP A 119 -7.72 11.49 -7.07
CA ASP A 119 -6.44 11.82 -6.49
C ASP A 119 -5.67 10.56 -6.10
N ILE A 120 -4.34 10.68 -6.05
CA ILE A 120 -3.50 9.71 -5.34
C ILE A 120 -3.25 10.27 -3.94
N ASP A 121 -3.98 9.75 -2.96
CA ASP A 121 -3.83 10.11 -1.56
C ASP A 121 -2.53 9.54 -0.99
N HIS A 122 -1.89 10.35 -0.16
CA HIS A 122 -0.88 9.90 0.79
C HIS A 122 -1.62 9.49 2.06
N VAL A 123 -1.76 8.18 2.29
CA VAL A 123 -2.53 7.62 3.41
C VAL A 123 -2.16 8.32 4.71
N VAL A 124 -0.86 8.41 5.00
CA VAL A 124 -0.32 9.40 5.96
C VAL A 124 0.04 10.69 5.20
N PRO A 125 -0.70 11.81 5.36
CA PRO A 125 -0.48 13.03 4.59
C PRO A 125 0.93 13.61 4.75
N LEU A 126 1.44 14.30 3.72
CA LEU A 126 2.79 14.89 3.77
C LEU A 126 2.96 15.93 4.89
N ALA A 127 1.93 16.74 5.14
CA ALA A 127 1.94 17.75 6.21
C ALA A 127 1.78 17.12 7.61
N GLU A 128 1.01 16.05 7.71
CA GLU A 128 0.92 15.24 8.93
C GLU A 128 2.28 14.63 9.26
N ALA A 129 2.91 13.97 8.28
CA ALA A 129 4.24 13.39 8.46
C ALA A 129 5.28 14.43 8.89
N TRP A 130 5.17 15.68 8.39
CA TRP A 130 6.01 16.80 8.81
C TRP A 130 5.87 17.08 10.31
N ARG A 131 4.63 17.17 10.82
CA ARG A 131 4.34 17.35 12.25
C ARG A 131 4.76 16.14 13.09
N SER A 132 4.78 14.95 12.50
CA SER A 132 5.18 13.70 13.17
C SER A 132 6.66 13.34 13.07
N GLY A 133 7.52 14.23 12.53
CA GLY A 133 8.98 14.09 12.56
C GLY A 133 9.69 14.17 11.21
N ALA A 134 8.97 14.20 10.09
CA ALA A 134 9.56 14.33 8.76
C ALA A 134 10.20 15.71 8.49
N ASN A 135 9.96 16.70 9.36
CA ASN A 135 10.66 17.98 9.35
C ASN A 135 12.19 17.83 9.50
N SER A 136 12.64 16.81 10.23
CA SER A 136 14.05 16.52 10.51
C SER A 136 14.72 15.70 9.42
N TRP A 137 13.95 15.17 8.47
CA TRP A 137 14.46 14.28 7.44
C TRP A 137 15.27 15.03 6.39
N THR A 138 16.15 14.29 5.72
CA THR A 138 16.72 14.73 4.45
C THR A 138 15.64 14.76 3.37
N THR A 139 15.83 15.58 2.34
CA THR A 139 14.92 15.63 1.18
C THR A 139 14.80 14.27 0.50
N ALA A 140 15.88 13.48 0.44
CA ALA A 140 15.86 12.13 -0.13
C ALA A 140 14.89 11.19 0.64
N LYS A 141 14.87 11.24 1.98
CA LYS A 141 13.93 10.43 2.77
C LYS A 141 12.48 10.92 2.62
N ARG A 142 12.26 12.24 2.52
CA ARG A 142 10.93 12.79 2.19
C ARG A 142 10.45 12.38 0.79
N GLN A 143 11.34 12.36 -0.20
CA GLN A 143 11.05 11.86 -1.54
C GLN A 143 10.72 10.36 -1.52
N GLN A 144 11.46 9.56 -0.75
CA GLN A 144 11.15 8.13 -0.59
C GLN A 144 9.74 7.94 -0.01
N PHE A 145 9.42 8.64 1.08
CA PHE A 145 8.08 8.62 1.69
C PHE A 145 6.97 8.99 0.70
N ALA A 146 7.17 10.07 -0.05
CA ALA A 146 6.15 10.58 -0.95
C ALA A 146 5.94 9.71 -2.20
N ASN A 147 6.84 8.77 -2.48
CA ASN A 147 6.77 7.86 -3.63
C ASN A 147 6.72 6.38 -3.23
N ASP A 148 6.38 6.06 -1.98
CA ASP A 148 6.42 4.69 -1.48
C ASP A 148 5.30 3.83 -2.09
N LEU A 149 5.69 2.93 -2.99
CA LEU A 149 4.82 1.91 -3.61
C LEU A 149 4.92 0.54 -2.94
N THR A 150 5.83 0.37 -1.98
CA THR A 150 6.06 -0.90 -1.28
C THR A 150 5.13 -1.03 -0.08
N ARG A 151 4.98 0.04 0.71
CA ARG A 151 3.97 0.13 1.78
C ARG A 151 2.67 0.68 1.21
N PRO A 152 1.54 0.53 1.94
CA PRO A 152 0.26 1.09 1.55
C PRO A 152 0.18 2.60 1.81
N GLN A 153 1.17 3.37 1.36
CA GLN A 153 1.22 4.82 1.55
C GLN A 153 0.47 5.61 0.48
N LEU A 154 0.29 5.02 -0.71
CA LEU A 154 -0.39 5.67 -1.83
C LEU A 154 -1.64 4.87 -2.23
N ILE A 155 -2.76 5.56 -2.46
CA ILE A 155 -4.03 4.96 -2.90
C ILE A 155 -4.80 5.91 -3.83
N ALA A 156 -5.40 5.39 -4.91
CA ALA A 156 -6.31 6.16 -5.75
C ALA A 156 -7.69 6.30 -5.09
N VAL A 157 -8.15 7.54 -4.88
CA VAL A 157 -9.42 7.85 -4.21
C VAL A 157 -10.13 9.04 -4.86
N THR A 158 -11.42 9.21 -4.59
CA THR A 158 -12.19 10.36 -5.04
C THR A 158 -11.53 11.68 -4.62
N ASP A 159 -11.36 12.60 -5.56
CA ASP A 159 -10.63 13.86 -5.37
C ASP A 159 -11.18 14.72 -4.22
N ASN A 160 -12.48 14.96 -4.15
CA ASN A 160 -13.11 15.81 -3.14
C ASN A 160 -13.10 15.17 -1.75
N VAL A 161 -13.09 13.84 -1.67
CA VAL A 161 -12.94 13.10 -0.41
C VAL A 161 -11.52 13.21 0.12
N ASN A 162 -10.52 13.15 -0.77
CA ASN A 162 -9.12 13.41 -0.42
C ASN A 162 -8.90 14.87 0.03
N GLN A 163 -9.53 15.82 -0.64
CA GLN A 163 -9.50 17.24 -0.23
C GLN A 163 -10.16 17.45 1.14
N ALA A 164 -11.26 16.75 1.42
CA ALA A 164 -11.93 16.80 2.73
C ALA A 164 -11.08 16.18 3.85
N LYS A 165 -10.33 15.11 3.55
CA LYS A 165 -9.31 14.54 4.45
C LYS A 165 -8.19 15.54 4.74
N GLY A 166 -7.65 16.17 3.70
CA GLY A 166 -6.56 17.14 3.84
C GLY A 166 -5.34 16.53 4.53
N ASP A 167 -4.85 17.21 5.58
CA ASP A 167 -3.73 16.76 6.42
C ASP A 167 -4.17 16.22 7.78
N GLN A 168 -5.44 15.83 7.90
CA GLN A 168 -6.03 15.31 9.13
C GLN A 168 -5.60 13.87 9.37
N ASP A 169 -5.37 13.56 10.64
CA ASP A 169 -5.06 12.23 11.14
C ASP A 169 -6.34 11.42 11.46
N PRO A 170 -6.23 10.10 11.75
CA PRO A 170 -7.33 9.27 12.22
C PRO A 170 -8.12 9.77 13.43
N GLY A 171 -7.52 10.65 14.24
CA GLY A 171 -8.19 11.30 15.37
C GLY A 171 -9.24 12.33 14.95
N THR A 172 -9.15 12.83 13.71
CA THR A 172 -10.03 13.87 13.17
C THR A 172 -10.82 13.37 11.95
N TRP A 173 -10.20 12.56 11.09
CA TRP A 173 -10.80 12.07 9.86
C TRP A 173 -10.62 10.56 9.69
N LEU A 174 -11.69 9.88 9.29
CA LEU A 174 -11.67 8.49 8.86
C LEU A 174 -12.53 8.35 7.60
N PRO A 175 -12.23 7.36 6.73
CA PRO A 175 -13.09 7.02 5.62
C PRO A 175 -14.57 6.91 6.02
N SER A 176 -15.46 7.47 5.21
CA SER A 176 -16.90 7.35 5.42
C SER A 176 -17.36 5.90 5.33
N ARG A 177 -16.73 5.12 4.44
CA ARG A 177 -16.91 3.67 4.32
C ARG A 177 -16.37 2.96 5.56
N THR A 178 -17.23 2.66 6.51
CA THR A 178 -16.87 2.02 7.78
C THR A 178 -16.20 0.66 7.60
N ALA A 179 -16.62 -0.11 6.59
CA ALA A 179 -16.03 -1.40 6.22
C ALA A 179 -14.54 -1.29 5.84
N TYR A 180 -14.08 -0.13 5.37
CA TYR A 180 -12.67 0.07 5.00
C TYR A 180 -11.80 0.60 6.15
N ARG A 181 -12.39 1.11 7.24
CA ARG A 181 -11.65 1.75 8.34
C ARG A 181 -10.62 0.81 8.97
N CYS A 182 -10.93 -0.48 9.09
CA CYS A 182 -9.98 -1.47 9.59
C CYS A 182 -8.72 -1.54 8.72
N THR A 183 -8.89 -1.63 7.40
CA THR A 183 -7.78 -1.63 6.44
C THR A 183 -7.01 -0.31 6.51
N TYR A 184 -7.71 0.83 6.45
CA TYR A 184 -7.10 2.16 6.55
C TYR A 184 -6.25 2.33 7.82
N ALA A 185 -6.76 1.93 8.99
CA ALA A 185 -6.01 2.03 10.24
C ALA A 185 -4.74 1.16 10.24
N ARG A 186 -4.79 -0.03 9.61
CA ARG A 186 -3.61 -0.91 9.46
C ARG A 186 -2.58 -0.29 8.51
N MET A 187 -3.02 0.29 7.40
CA MET A 187 -2.15 0.99 6.45
C MET A 187 -1.44 2.17 7.13
N TRP A 188 -2.20 2.98 7.85
CA TRP A 188 -1.69 4.11 8.61
C TRP A 188 -0.62 3.71 9.63
N VAL A 189 -0.91 2.67 10.44
CA VAL A 189 0.04 2.15 11.43
C VAL A 189 1.31 1.62 10.78
N GLU A 190 1.19 0.85 9.69
CA GLU A 190 2.34 0.30 8.98
C GLU A 190 3.26 1.41 8.43
N VAL A 191 2.68 2.43 7.80
CA VAL A 191 3.46 3.55 7.26
C VAL A 191 4.19 4.28 8.38
N LYS A 192 3.48 4.66 9.45
CA LYS A 192 4.12 5.37 10.58
C LYS A 192 5.18 4.53 11.26
N GLN A 193 4.94 3.23 11.43
CA GLN A 193 5.93 2.29 11.96
C GLN A 193 7.18 2.25 11.10
N TYR A 194 7.03 2.09 9.79
CA TYR A 194 8.18 1.97 8.89
C TYR A 194 9.02 3.25 8.83
N TYR A 195 8.36 4.41 8.82
CA TYR A 195 9.04 5.69 8.72
C TYR A 195 9.48 6.27 10.08
N ALA A 196 9.13 5.62 11.18
CA ALA A 196 9.34 6.07 12.56
C ALA A 196 8.74 7.46 12.81
N LEU A 197 7.49 7.65 12.39
CA LEU A 197 6.71 8.86 12.65
C LEU A 197 6.02 8.75 14.02
N SER A 198 6.00 9.84 14.78
CA SER A 198 5.28 9.88 16.06
C SER A 198 3.77 9.85 15.85
N MET A 199 3.03 9.45 16.88
CA MET A 199 1.56 9.57 16.91
C MET A 199 1.15 10.38 18.12
N ASP A 200 0.11 11.21 17.97
CA ASP A 200 -0.46 11.89 19.13
C ASP A 200 -1.47 11.00 19.88
N SER A 201 -1.93 11.48 21.03
CA SER A 201 -2.84 10.71 21.89
C SER A 201 -4.21 10.47 21.24
N ARG A 202 -4.76 11.45 20.51
CA ARG A 202 -6.08 11.33 19.85
C ARG A 202 -6.00 10.35 18.69
N GLU A 203 -4.96 10.50 17.88
CA GLU A 203 -4.65 9.61 16.77
C GLU A 203 -4.50 8.16 17.25
N LYS A 204 -3.64 7.91 18.26
CA LYS A 204 -3.44 6.57 18.82
C LYS A 204 -4.73 5.99 19.38
N THR A 205 -5.55 6.79 20.08
CA THR A 205 -6.84 6.35 20.61
C THR A 205 -7.81 5.97 19.49
N ALA A 206 -7.91 6.78 18.43
CA ALA A 206 -8.78 6.49 17.29
C ALA A 206 -8.35 5.21 16.56
N LEU A 207 -7.05 5.07 16.28
CA LEU A 207 -6.50 3.85 15.68
C LEU A 207 -6.76 2.62 16.53
N THR A 208 -6.57 2.71 17.85
CA THR A 208 -6.85 1.62 18.79
C THR A 208 -8.32 1.23 18.76
N GLY A 209 -9.24 2.22 18.77
CA GLY A 209 -10.68 1.99 18.71
C GLY A 209 -11.10 1.25 17.44
N VAL A 210 -10.62 1.72 16.28
CA VAL A 210 -10.89 1.07 14.99
C VAL A 210 -10.32 -0.35 14.96
N LEU A 211 -9.06 -0.52 15.39
CA LEU A 211 -8.38 -1.81 15.34
C LEU A 211 -8.94 -2.83 16.32
N ASN A 212 -9.64 -2.43 17.38
CA ASN A 212 -10.34 -3.38 18.27
C ASN A 212 -11.62 -3.96 17.63
N GLY A 213 -12.18 -3.28 16.63
CA GLY A 213 -13.28 -3.78 15.80
C GLY A 213 -12.82 -4.65 14.62
N CYS A 214 -11.50 -4.84 14.49
CA CYS A 214 -10.85 -5.81 13.61
C CYS A 214 -10.50 -7.10 14.39
#